data_AF-A0A1S0TFH8-F1
#
_entry.id   AF-A0A1S0TFH8-F1
#
_cell.length_a   1.000
_cell.length_b   1.000
_cell.length_c   1.000
_cell.angle_alpha   90.00
_cell.angle_beta   90.00
_cell.angle_gamma   90.00
#
_symmetry.space_group_name_H-M   'P 1'
#
loop_
_entity.id
_entity.type
_entity.pdbx_description
1 polymer ?
#
loop_
_entity_poly.entity_id
_entity_poly.type
_entity_poly.pdbx_seq_one_letter_code
_entity_poly.pdbx_strand_id
1 'polypeptide(L)'
;MVLVSSLIVFQLALVFWKAGNRLFHAAALLQKYIIYKDMKKTFSMEEAMDQATRVLLATLAIPDGADNPSDLTRHLDIEEQHIANMRLLSNLLRLPVAPTRAGILKEITRLNLPDVAVESARTLYR
;
A
#
# COMPACT_ATOMS: atom_id res chain seq x y z
N MET A 1 -18.14 11.99 7.06
CA MET A 1 -16.83 12.25 6.43
C MET A 1 -15.93 11.01 6.33
N VAL A 2 -15.86 10.14 7.35
CA VAL A 2 -14.91 9.00 7.35
C VAL A 2 -15.29 7.87 6.38
N LEU A 3 -16.57 7.49 6.26
CA LEU A 3 -17.04 6.48 5.29
C LEU A 3 -16.74 6.85 3.82
N VAL A 4 -16.89 8.13 3.47
CA VAL A 4 -16.55 8.66 2.14
C VAL A 4 -15.05 8.54 1.89
N SER A 5 -14.23 8.73 2.93
CA SER A 5 -12.77 8.58 2.84
C SER A 5 -12.38 7.13 2.55
N SER A 6 -13.02 6.16 3.22
CA SER A 6 -12.78 4.71 2.98
C SER A 6 -13.16 4.28 1.56
N LEU A 7 -14.27 4.81 1.02
CA LEU A 7 -14.71 4.53 -0.35
C LEU A 7 -13.74 5.13 -1.38
N ILE A 8 -13.24 6.35 -1.14
CA ILE A 8 -12.25 7.00 -2.02
C ILE A 8 -10.93 6.21 -2.05
N VAL A 9 -10.42 5.79 -0.88
CA VAL A 9 -9.17 5.01 -0.80
C VAL A 9 -9.32 3.66 -1.52
N PHE A 10 -10.50 3.03 -1.45
CA PHE A 10 -10.77 1.81 -2.21
C PHE A 10 -10.68 2.01 -3.72
N GLN A 11 -11.29 3.09 -4.24
CA GLN A 11 -11.23 3.38 -5.68
C GLN A 11 -9.80 3.73 -6.13
N LEU A 12 -9.07 4.49 -5.30
CA LEU A 12 -7.66 4.80 -5.58
C LEU A 12 -6.79 3.55 -5.62
N ALA A 13 -6.99 2.60 -4.70
CA ALA A 13 -6.28 1.33 -4.74
C ALA A 13 -6.49 0.60 -6.07
N LEU A 14 -7.73 0.58 -6.59
CA LEU A 14 -8.03 -0.03 -7.89
C LEU A 14 -7.36 0.71 -9.05
N VAL A 15 -7.40 2.05 -9.05
CA VAL A 15 -6.75 2.89 -10.06
C VAL A 15 -5.24 2.64 -10.10
N PHE A 16 -4.58 2.63 -8.94
CA PHE A 16 -3.13 2.37 -8.88
C PHE A 16 -2.76 0.99 -9.39
N TRP A 17 -3.57 -0.03 -9.11
CA TRP A 17 -3.35 -1.37 -9.66
C TRP A 17 -3.46 -1.39 -11.18
N LYS A 18 -4.52 -0.78 -11.74
CA LYS A 18 -4.73 -0.73 -13.19
C LYS A 18 -3.68 0.12 -13.92
N ALA A 19 -3.14 1.15 -13.26
CA ALA A 19 -2.05 1.96 -13.78
C ALA A 19 -0.67 1.30 -13.63
N GLY A 20 -0.57 0.09 -13.07
CA GLY A 20 0.70 -0.60 -12.85
C GLY A 20 1.53 -0.05 -11.68
N ASN A 21 1.01 0.90 -10.92
CA ASN A 21 1.69 1.51 -9.79
C ASN A 21 1.52 0.68 -8.51
N ARG A 22 2.25 -0.43 -8.43
CA ARG A 22 2.14 -1.43 -7.35
C ARG A 22 2.46 -0.88 -5.96
N LEU A 23 3.41 0.05 -5.86
CA LEU A 23 3.82 0.66 -4.60
C LEU A 23 2.67 1.48 -3.98
N PHE A 24 2.05 2.35 -4.78
CA PHE A 24 0.90 3.13 -4.34
C PHE A 24 -0.37 2.27 -4.17
N HIS A 25 -0.52 1.19 -4.94
CA HIS A 25 -1.59 0.22 -4.72
C HIS A 25 -1.49 -0.42 -3.32
N ALA A 26 -0.31 -0.94 -2.96
CA ALA A 26 -0.08 -1.55 -1.64
C ALA A 26 -0.27 -0.52 -0.50
N ALA A 27 0.25 0.70 -0.67
CA ALA A 27 0.07 1.78 0.30
C ALA A 27 -1.41 2.13 0.51
N ALA A 28 -2.20 2.21 -0.57
CA ALA A 28 -3.64 2.47 -0.50
C ALA A 28 -4.39 1.34 0.22
N LEU A 29 -4.05 0.07 -0.04
CA LEU A 29 -4.63 -1.07 0.66
C LEU A 29 -4.30 -1.06 2.16
N LEU A 30 -3.06 -0.73 2.54
CA LEU A 30 -2.66 -0.60 3.93
C LEU A 30 -3.42 0.54 4.63
N GLN A 31 -3.51 1.70 3.98
CA GLN A 31 -4.28 2.84 4.51
C GLN A 31 -5.75 2.48 4.70
N LYS A 32 -6.34 1.76 3.73
CA LYS A 32 -7.69 1.21 3.83
C LYS A 32 -7.80 0.32 5.06
N TYR A 33 -6.90 -0.66 5.23
CA TYR A 33 -6.91 -1.56 6.38
C TYR A 33 -6.87 -0.80 7.72
N ILE A 34 -5.99 0.19 7.87
CA ILE A 34 -5.86 1.01 9.09
C ILE A 34 -7.17 1.75 9.38
N ILE A 35 -7.72 2.45 8.38
CA ILE A 35 -8.99 3.18 8.54
C ILE A 35 -10.12 2.24 8.94
N TYR A 36 -10.23 1.07 8.31
CA TYR A 36 -11.28 0.10 8.66
C TYR A 36 -11.13 -0.45 10.07
N LYS A 37 -9.90 -0.74 10.50
CA LYS A 37 -9.59 -1.18 11.87
C LYS A 37 -9.96 -0.13 12.91
N ASP A 38 -9.73 1.15 12.61
CA ASP A 38 -10.06 2.26 13.50
C ASP A 38 -11.57 2.60 13.52
N MET A 39 -12.31 2.32 12.43
CA MET A 39 -13.72 2.70 12.28
C MET A 39 -14.74 1.73 12.87
N LYS A 40 -14.46 0.42 13.00
CA LYS A 40 -15.44 -0.58 13.43
C LYS A 40 -15.10 -1.19 14.79
N LYS A 41 -16.12 -1.27 15.67
CA LYS A 41 -16.13 -2.17 16.84
C LYS A 41 -16.40 -3.65 16.48
N THR A 42 -16.66 -3.97 15.20
CA THR A 42 -16.91 -5.35 14.73
C THR A 42 -16.32 -5.56 13.33
N PHE A 43 -15.03 -5.86 13.31
CA PHE A 43 -14.37 -6.48 12.16
C PHE A 43 -14.57 -7.99 12.29
N SER A 44 -15.17 -8.67 11.31
CA SER A 44 -15.18 -10.13 11.37
C SER A 44 -13.73 -10.62 11.21
N MET A 45 -13.39 -11.73 11.85
CA MET A 45 -12.03 -12.30 11.70
C MET A 45 -11.74 -12.66 10.24
N GLU A 46 -12.75 -13.06 9.49
CA GLU A 46 -12.65 -13.38 8.06
C GLU A 46 -12.34 -12.14 7.21
N GLU A 47 -13.07 -11.04 7.42
CA GLU A 47 -12.79 -9.76 6.74
C GLU A 47 -11.38 -9.25 7.08
N ALA A 48 -10.97 -9.40 8.35
CA ALA A 48 -9.64 -9.03 8.79
C ALA A 48 -8.55 -9.82 8.09
N MET A 49 -8.73 -11.14 8.02
CA MET A 49 -7.83 -12.07 7.37
C MET A 49 -7.73 -11.81 5.86
N ASP A 50 -8.86 -11.61 5.17
CA ASP A 50 -8.88 -11.30 3.73
C ASP A 50 -8.15 -9.98 3.44
N GLN A 51 -8.44 -8.92 4.20
CA GLN A 51 -7.78 -7.62 3.98
C GLN A 51 -6.29 -7.66 4.34
N ALA A 52 -5.91 -8.31 5.45
CA ALA A 52 -4.50 -8.48 5.83
C ALA A 52 -3.72 -9.27 4.76
N THR A 53 -4.32 -10.34 4.24
CA THR A 53 -3.75 -11.16 3.16
C THR A 53 -3.52 -10.33 1.90
N ARG A 54 -4.50 -9.52 1.49
CA ARG A 54 -4.37 -8.65 0.30
C ARG A 54 -3.26 -7.63 0.47
N VAL A 55 -3.17 -6.97 1.62
CA VAL A 55 -2.10 -6.00 1.92
C VAL A 55 -0.73 -6.68 1.88
N LEU A 56 -0.60 -7.85 2.52
CA LEU A 56 0.65 -8.59 2.57
C LEU A 56 1.11 -9.02 1.17
N LEU A 57 0.25 -9.66 0.40
CA LEU A 57 0.57 -10.12 -0.95
C LEU A 57 0.86 -8.96 -1.91
N ALA A 58 0.08 -7.87 -1.84
CA ALA A 58 0.33 -6.68 -2.65
C ALA A 58 1.70 -6.08 -2.35
N THR A 59 2.13 -6.10 -1.09
CA THR A 59 3.44 -5.57 -0.67
C THR A 59 4.58 -6.48 -1.12
N LEU A 60 4.42 -7.81 -0.99
CA LEU A 60 5.40 -8.78 -1.45
C LEU A 60 5.58 -8.75 -2.98
N ALA A 61 4.53 -8.41 -3.73
CA ALA A 61 4.55 -8.29 -5.19
C ALA A 61 5.17 -6.97 -5.72
N ILE A 62 5.58 -6.05 -4.83
CA ILE A 62 6.32 -4.85 -5.21
C ILE A 62 7.74 -5.26 -5.62
N PRO A 63 8.18 -4.96 -6.86
CA PRO A 63 9.53 -5.26 -7.29
C PRO A 63 10.57 -4.46 -6.51
N ASP A 64 11.78 -5.00 -6.42
CA ASP A 64 12.88 -4.33 -5.73
C ASP A 64 13.21 -2.99 -6.41
N GLY A 65 13.44 -1.95 -5.59
CA GLY A 65 13.73 -0.60 -6.07
C GLY A 65 12.55 0.15 -6.69
N ALA A 66 11.30 -0.32 -6.53
CA ALA A 66 10.11 0.37 -7.04
C ALA A 66 9.89 1.80 -6.49
N ASP A 67 10.55 2.14 -5.39
CA ASP A 67 10.56 3.45 -4.76
C ASP A 67 11.70 4.37 -5.24
N ASN A 68 12.58 3.87 -6.12
CA ASN A 68 13.67 4.63 -6.72
C ASN A 68 13.36 4.99 -8.20
N PRO A 69 13.95 6.08 -8.72
CA PRO A 69 13.95 6.35 -10.15
C PRO A 69 14.49 5.14 -10.93
N SER A 70 13.79 4.77 -12.00
CA SER A 70 14.25 3.71 -12.90
C SER A 70 15.54 4.11 -13.62
N ASP A 71 16.28 3.15 -14.16
CA ASP A 71 17.48 3.46 -14.95
C ASP A 71 17.13 4.37 -16.13
N LEU A 72 16.01 4.13 -16.82
CA LEU A 72 15.55 5.00 -17.90
C LEU A 72 15.29 6.44 -17.43
N THR A 73 14.72 6.61 -16.23
CA THR A 73 14.50 7.94 -15.64
C THR A 73 15.81 8.68 -15.44
N ARG A 74 16.86 7.99 -14.99
CA ARG A 74 18.20 8.58 -14.81
C ARG A 74 18.88 8.91 -16.14
N HIS A 75 18.80 8.02 -17.12
CA HIS A 75 19.38 8.27 -18.45
C HIS A 75 18.71 9.44 -19.20
N LEU A 76 17.50 9.81 -18.80
CA LEU A 76 16.75 10.93 -19.36
C LEU A 76 16.87 12.22 -18.53
N ASP A 77 17.65 12.22 -17.43
CA ASP A 77 17.83 13.36 -16.51
C ASP A 77 16.50 13.94 -15.99
N ILE A 78 15.51 13.09 -15.67
CA ILE A 78 14.17 13.48 -15.21
C ILE A 78 13.84 13.01 -13.78
N GLU A 79 14.85 12.79 -12.94
CA GLU A 79 14.67 12.32 -11.56
C GLU A 79 13.86 13.30 -10.70
N GLU A 80 14.05 14.61 -10.88
CA GLU A 80 13.29 15.64 -10.14
C GLU A 80 11.78 15.53 -10.42
N GLN A 81 11.42 15.31 -11.70
CA GLN A 81 10.03 15.10 -12.10
C GLN A 81 9.48 13.81 -11.49
N HIS A 82 10.27 12.74 -11.42
CA HIS A 82 9.87 11.50 -10.76
C HIS A 82 9.56 11.72 -9.28
N ILE A 83 10.42 12.44 -8.56
CA ILE A 83 10.22 12.79 -7.14
C ILE A 83 8.94 13.64 -6.97
N ALA A 84 8.74 14.63 -7.84
CA ALA A 84 7.53 15.46 -7.84
C ALA A 84 6.25 14.64 -8.06
N ASN A 85 6.28 13.70 -9.02
CA ASN A 85 5.18 12.79 -9.28
C ASN A 85 4.88 11.89 -8.07
N MET A 86 5.91 11.32 -7.42
CA MET A 86 5.71 10.53 -6.20
C MET A 86 5.04 11.35 -5.09
N ARG A 87 5.45 12.59 -4.87
CA ARG A 87 4.81 13.50 -3.89
C ARG A 87 3.36 13.77 -4.24
N LEU A 88 3.06 14.06 -5.50
CA LEU A 88 1.70 14.29 -5.97
C LEU A 88 0.79 13.08 -5.71
N LEU A 89 1.26 11.87 -6.05
CA LEU A 89 0.51 10.64 -5.80
C LEU A 89 0.31 10.36 -4.30
N SER A 90 1.30 10.71 -3.47
CA SER A 90 1.22 10.58 -2.00
C SER A 90 0.14 11.46 -1.40
N ASN A 91 0.01 12.69 -1.92
CA ASN A 91 -1.03 13.62 -1.51
C ASN A 91 -2.44 13.10 -1.83
N LEU A 92 -2.62 12.35 -2.94
CA LEU A 92 -3.92 11.72 -3.26
C LEU A 92 -4.36 10.72 -2.19
N LEU A 93 -3.40 10.01 -1.58
CA LEU A 93 -3.63 9.08 -0.47
C LEU A 93 -3.54 9.74 0.91
N ARG A 94 -3.29 11.05 0.97
CA ARG A 94 -3.05 11.82 2.21
C ARG A 94 -1.89 11.25 3.04
N LEU A 95 -0.87 10.71 2.37
CA LEU A 95 0.34 10.24 3.02
C LEU A 95 1.29 11.44 3.23
N PRO A 96 1.86 11.61 4.44
CA PRO A 96 2.76 12.73 4.73
C PRO A 96 4.10 12.61 3.99
N VAL A 97 4.51 11.39 3.66
CA VAL A 97 5.76 11.07 2.95
C VAL A 97 5.45 10.03 1.89
N ALA A 98 6.22 10.05 0.80
CA ALA A 98 6.11 9.03 -0.24
C ALA A 98 6.30 7.62 0.33
N PRO A 99 5.43 6.66 -0.04
CA PRO A 99 5.55 5.30 0.46
C PRO A 99 6.82 4.65 -0.09
N THR A 100 7.50 3.87 0.74
CA THR A 100 8.60 2.98 0.34
C THR A 100 8.23 1.55 0.65
N ARG A 101 8.78 0.58 -0.09
CA ARG A 101 8.51 -0.85 0.17
C ARG A 101 8.89 -1.22 1.61
N ALA A 102 10.05 -0.75 2.07
CA ALA A 102 10.52 -0.96 3.44
C ALA A 102 9.59 -0.30 4.49
N GLY A 103 9.10 0.91 4.21
CA GLY A 103 8.16 1.61 5.09
C GLY A 103 6.84 0.84 5.26
N ILE A 104 6.29 0.33 4.15
CA ILE A 104 5.07 -0.48 4.17
C ILE A 104 5.31 -1.78 4.95
N LEU A 105 6.41 -2.50 4.72
CA LEU A 105 6.76 -3.73 5.44
C LEU A 105 6.89 -3.51 6.96
N LYS A 106 7.52 -2.40 7.36
CA LYS A 106 7.64 -2.00 8.77
C LYS A 106 6.26 -1.81 9.40
N GLU A 107 5.35 -1.17 8.69
CA GLU A 107 3.99 -0.89 9.18
C GLU A 107 3.11 -2.15 9.23
N ILE A 108 3.22 -3.03 8.23
CA ILE A 108 2.61 -4.37 8.20
C ILE A 108 3.03 -5.19 9.42
N THR A 109 4.32 -5.16 9.76
CA THR A 109 4.87 -5.83 10.94
C THR A 109 4.33 -5.22 12.22
N ARG A 110 4.31 -3.88 12.33
CA ARG A 110 3.78 -3.15 13.49
C ARG A 110 2.32 -3.52 13.81
N LEU A 111 1.54 -3.78 12.77
CA LEU A 111 0.12 -4.11 12.87
C LEU A 111 -0.15 -5.62 12.97
N ASN A 112 0.89 -6.46 12.99
CA ASN A 112 0.83 -7.93 13.02
C ASN A 112 0.02 -8.54 11.85
N LEU A 113 0.05 -7.91 10.67
CA LEU A 113 -0.66 -8.43 9.50
C LEU A 113 -0.22 -9.83 9.06
N PRO A 114 1.07 -10.24 9.15
CA PRO A 114 1.48 -11.60 8.79
C PRO A 114 0.77 -12.67 9.62
N ASP A 115 0.48 -12.38 10.88
CA ASP A 115 -0.22 -13.31 11.77
C ASP A 115 -1.75 -13.29 11.55
N VAL A 116 -2.30 -12.21 11.01
CA VAL A 116 -3.73 -12.14 10.64
C VAL A 116 -3.99 -12.75 9.26
N ALA A 117 -3.01 -12.72 8.36
CA ALA A 117 -3.13 -13.24 7.00
C ALA A 117 -3.24 -14.78 6.97
N VAL A 118 -3.73 -15.30 5.84
CA VAL A 118 -3.78 -16.74 5.58
C VAL A 118 -2.39 -17.38 5.61
N GLU A 119 -2.31 -18.64 6.02
CA GLU A 119 -1.03 -19.34 6.25
C GLU A 119 -0.13 -19.36 5.01
N SER A 120 -0.70 -19.50 3.81
CA SER A 120 0.06 -19.48 2.55
C SER A 120 0.75 -18.13 2.31
N ALA A 121 0.07 -17.02 2.60
CA ALA A 121 0.65 -15.68 2.46
C ALA A 121 1.68 -15.39 3.55
N ARG A 122 1.45 -15.86 4.79
CA ARG A 122 2.41 -15.78 5.88
C ARG A 122 3.70 -16.54 5.56
N THR A 123 3.58 -17.72 4.97
CA THR A 123 4.73 -18.55 4.58
C THR A 123 5.60 -17.84 3.54
N LEU A 124 4.99 -17.13 2.57
CA LEU A 124 5.73 -16.34 1.58
C LEU A 124 6.44 -15.11 2.15
N TYR A 125 5.98 -14.62 3.31
CA TYR A 125 6.58 -13.47 3.99
C TYR A 125 7.84 -13.85 4.80
N ARG A 126 7.89 -15.09 5.30
CA ARG A 126 9.03 -15.62 6.07
C ARG A 126 10.20 -15.97 5.16
#